data_AF-A0A7C5BL16-F1
#
_entry.id   AF-A0A7C5BL16-F1
#
_cell.length_a   1.000
_cell.length_b   1.000
_cell.length_c   1.000
_cell.angle_alpha   90.00
_cell.angle_beta   90.00
_cell.angle_gamma   90.00
#
_symmetry.space_group_name_H-M   'P 1'
#
loop_
_entity.id
_entity.type
_entity.pdbx_description
1 polymer ?
#
loop_
_entity_poly.entity_id
_entity_poly.type
_entity_poly.pdbx_seq_one_letter_code
_entity_poly.pdbx_strand_id
1 'polypeptide(L)'
;MQRVLRYTIFGAIGGLLGWLVVEPINYLTPHEDLTMGYGQMLALGGLIGLFVGVALGVAEALSGVSPRDAVKSVVVSVPIGIVGGALGLAVGNRFYSPMHQLAFGGGQPSLFGFVLELVGRSLGWAFFGLFLGLSQGLAVENAKKLVNGAIGGLIGGGLGGFTFALLDFVNGSGVFAIPVEFMRLIGFTVTAGVIGLFIGLIEELTKQASLIHLKGRNEGREFLIFKRETYIGRDELLDVPVFGDPDVEPRHCVIYADARVHRIKDLNTVAGTMVNGQKITQPQILKDGDIIQIGMTKLKFRDKATRRIVSQGDYQDTAASRIPTSQHVCPFCGGIKDASGRCDCTVSGDYAPGAQPTVSAPSPSQYQTQPVQTDLMQTMPVSQPQNIGEAPGVPKLVGVSGPYAGQKYILDNGIAIGRTSACGIALSTDNTVSRNHARVAFESGEWVIYDSGSSNGTYVNGTRVTRSVLSPGDLVQIGGTKFRFEI
;
A
#
# COMPACT_ATOMS: atom_id res chain seq x y z
N MET A 1 2.49 -9.36 12.18
CA MET A 1 3.75 -10.13 11.98
C MET A 1 4.67 -9.51 10.93
N GLN A 2 4.18 -9.20 9.71
CA GLN A 2 5.00 -8.51 8.69
C GLN A 2 5.58 -7.15 9.16
N ARG A 3 4.85 -6.42 10.03
CA ARG A 3 5.34 -5.17 10.62
C ARG A 3 6.51 -5.40 11.59
N VAL A 4 6.36 -6.34 12.53
CA VAL A 4 7.42 -6.72 13.48
C VAL A 4 8.71 -7.06 12.76
N LEU A 5 8.63 -7.96 11.77
CA LEU A 5 9.79 -8.38 10.97
C LEU A 5 10.48 -7.19 10.26
N ARG A 6 9.70 -6.27 9.70
CA ARG A 6 10.21 -5.08 9.02
C ARG A 6 11.01 -4.19 9.97
N TYR A 7 10.43 -3.85 11.12
CA TYR A 7 11.11 -3.03 12.11
C TYR A 7 12.39 -3.71 12.62
N THR A 8 12.39 -5.03 12.80
CA THR A 8 13.60 -5.79 13.15
C THR A 8 14.69 -5.67 12.09
N ILE A 9 14.35 -5.91 10.82
CA ILE A 9 15.31 -5.86 9.70
C ILE A 9 15.89 -4.45 9.55
N PHE A 10 15.04 -3.43 9.49
CA PHE A 10 15.50 -2.06 9.34
C PHE A 10 16.26 -1.56 10.58
N GLY A 11 15.86 -1.98 11.78
CA GLY A 11 16.64 -1.74 13.00
C GLY A 11 18.06 -2.30 12.86
N ALA A 12 18.20 -3.56 12.45
CA ALA A 12 19.51 -4.19 12.26
C ALA A 12 20.36 -3.47 11.18
N ILE A 13 19.75 -3.09 10.05
CA ILE A 13 20.41 -2.30 9.00
C ILE A 13 20.89 -0.96 9.56
N GLY A 14 20.06 -0.27 10.33
CA GLY A 14 20.42 1.00 10.97
C GLY A 14 21.61 0.86 11.93
N GLY A 15 21.65 -0.22 12.72
CA GLY A 15 22.78 -0.54 13.59
C GLY A 15 24.07 -0.81 12.82
N LEU A 16 23.98 -1.59 11.74
CA LEU A 16 25.13 -1.91 10.87
C LEU A 16 25.69 -0.65 10.18
N LEU A 17 24.82 0.21 9.65
CA LEU A 17 25.23 1.49 9.05
C LEU A 17 25.82 2.45 10.09
N GLY A 18 25.25 2.50 11.29
CA GLY A 18 25.79 3.27 12.40
C GLY A 18 27.21 2.82 12.76
N TRP A 19 27.43 1.51 12.87
CA TRP A 19 28.75 0.94 13.12
C TRP A 19 29.76 1.27 12.00
N LEU A 20 29.36 1.12 10.74
CA LEU A 20 30.21 1.39 9.56
C LEU A 20 30.81 2.80 9.58
N VAL A 21 30.08 3.77 10.14
CA VAL A 21 30.52 5.17 10.25
C VAL A 21 31.27 5.43 11.54
N VAL A 22 30.81 4.88 12.66
CA VAL A 22 31.38 5.18 13.98
C VAL A 22 32.71 4.48 14.22
N GLU A 23 32.89 3.24 13.77
CA GLU A 23 34.12 2.48 14.07
C GLU A 23 35.38 3.12 13.45
N PRO A 24 35.37 3.56 12.17
CA PRO A 24 36.51 4.29 11.62
C PRO A 24 36.81 5.59 12.36
N ILE A 25 35.78 6.30 12.84
CA ILE A 25 35.96 7.54 13.61
C ILE A 25 36.64 7.25 14.94
N ASN A 26 36.23 6.18 15.63
CA ASN A 26 36.87 5.74 16.87
C ASN A 26 38.33 5.35 16.66
N TYR A 27 38.64 4.67 15.55
CA TYR A 27 40.00 4.30 15.20
C TYR A 27 40.90 5.51 14.91
N LEU A 28 40.34 6.55 14.27
CA LEU A 28 41.07 7.75 13.86
C LEU A 28 41.16 8.82 14.95
N THR A 29 40.42 8.70 16.05
CA THR A 29 40.47 9.70 17.15
C THR A 29 41.59 9.36 18.14
N PRO A 30 42.62 10.22 18.29
CA PRO A 30 43.71 9.99 19.24
C PRO A 30 43.17 9.90 20.68
N HIS A 31 43.48 8.81 21.38
CA HIS A 31 43.08 8.59 22.78
C HIS A 31 43.87 9.44 23.80
N GLU A 32 44.44 10.58 23.39
CA GLU A 32 45.36 11.37 24.23
C GLU A 32 44.66 12.04 25.43
N ASP A 33 43.34 12.21 25.42
CA ASP A 33 42.58 12.66 26.59
C ASP A 33 41.69 11.53 27.14
N LEU A 34 42.00 11.06 28.35
CA LEU A 34 41.42 9.89 29.05
C LEU A 34 39.92 10.01 29.40
N THR A 35 39.21 10.97 28.83
CA THR A 35 37.75 11.05 28.90
C THR A 35 37.26 11.33 27.50
N MET A 36 36.42 10.47 26.92
CA MET A 36 35.58 10.87 25.79
C MET A 36 34.92 12.19 26.19
N GLY A 37 35.32 13.29 25.55
CA GLY A 37 34.75 14.59 25.85
C GLY A 37 33.24 14.49 25.67
N TYR A 38 32.46 15.15 26.55
CA TYR A 38 31.00 15.15 26.44
C TYR A 38 30.53 15.49 25.02
N GLY A 39 31.27 16.33 24.28
CA GLY A 39 31.01 16.64 22.87
C GLY A 39 31.20 15.44 21.92
N GLN A 40 32.25 14.64 22.08
CA GLN A 40 32.48 13.44 21.25
C GLN A 40 31.40 12.39 21.49
N MET A 41 30.97 12.21 22.75
CA MET A 41 29.85 11.32 23.09
C MET A 41 28.55 11.76 22.41
N LEU A 42 28.21 13.05 22.49
CA LEU A 42 27.03 13.59 21.82
C LEU A 42 27.10 13.41 20.29
N ALA A 43 28.27 13.65 19.70
CA ALA A 43 28.49 13.48 18.27
C ALA A 43 28.32 12.02 17.82
N LEU A 44 28.94 11.06 18.51
CA LEU A 44 28.81 9.63 18.22
C LEU A 44 27.38 9.13 18.42
N GLY A 45 26.75 9.50 19.54
CA GLY A 45 25.34 9.19 19.80
C GLY A 45 24.43 9.75 18.70
N GLY A 46 24.68 10.98 18.25
CA GLY A 46 23.95 11.62 17.17
C GLY A 46 24.13 10.92 15.82
N LEU A 47 25.34 10.46 15.50
CA LEU A 47 25.62 9.70 14.27
C LEU A 47 24.92 8.35 14.27
N ILE A 48 24.99 7.58 15.36
CA ILE A 48 24.25 6.32 15.47
C ILE A 48 22.74 6.59 15.35
N GLY A 49 22.27 7.61 16.07
CA GLY A 49 20.88 8.03 16.06
C GLY A 49 20.38 8.46 14.67
N LEU A 50 21.22 9.09 13.86
CA LEU A 50 20.92 9.42 12.46
C LEU A 50 20.60 8.16 11.66
N PHE A 51 21.50 7.17 11.64
CA PHE A 51 21.32 5.98 10.79
C PHE A 51 20.16 5.11 11.27
N VAL A 52 20.00 4.95 12.58
CA VAL A 52 18.85 4.22 13.14
C VAL A 52 17.56 4.99 12.88
N GLY A 53 17.55 6.32 13.02
CA GLY A 53 16.41 7.18 12.73
C GLY A 53 15.98 7.11 11.26
N VAL A 54 16.93 7.15 10.32
CA VAL A 54 16.66 6.92 8.89
C VAL A 54 16.05 5.54 8.68
N ALA A 55 16.67 4.49 9.21
CA ALA A 55 16.23 3.13 8.96
C ALA A 55 14.81 2.86 9.52
N LEU A 56 14.51 3.33 10.72
CA LEU A 56 13.17 3.24 11.30
C LEU A 56 12.16 4.13 10.54
N GLY A 57 12.57 5.33 10.11
CA GLY A 57 11.78 6.20 9.24
C GLY A 57 11.42 5.52 7.92
N VAL A 58 12.35 4.78 7.31
CA VAL A 58 12.11 3.96 6.11
C VAL A 58 11.19 2.78 6.42
N ALA A 59 11.36 2.12 7.56
CA ALA A 59 10.46 1.04 7.99
C ALA A 59 9.00 1.52 8.09
N GLU A 60 8.81 2.74 8.61
CA GLU A 60 7.49 3.38 8.66
C GLU A 60 7.03 3.87 7.30
N ALA A 61 7.92 4.44 6.49
CA ALA A 61 7.61 4.89 5.13
C ALA A 61 7.07 3.76 4.25
N LEU A 62 7.66 2.57 4.34
CA LEU A 62 7.16 1.37 3.67
C LEU A 62 5.80 0.92 4.20
N SER A 63 5.42 1.36 5.40
CA SER A 63 4.08 1.14 5.96
C SER A 63 3.08 2.17 5.44
N GLY A 64 3.51 3.42 5.24
CA GLY A 64 2.70 4.58 4.84
C GLY A 64 2.22 4.59 3.39
N VAL A 65 1.02 5.13 3.18
CA VAL A 65 0.22 4.88 1.96
C VAL A 65 0.62 5.78 0.79
N SER A 66 1.04 7.01 1.08
CA SER A 66 1.48 7.97 0.08
C SER A 66 3.02 8.07 0.07
N PRO A 67 3.62 8.33 -1.10
CA PRO A 67 5.05 8.67 -1.20
C PRO A 67 5.41 9.90 -0.33
N ARG A 68 4.46 10.80 -0.12
CA ARG A 68 4.63 12.00 0.68
C ARG A 68 4.75 11.68 2.18
N ASP A 69 3.91 10.79 2.71
CA ASP A 69 3.99 10.34 4.10
C ASP A 69 5.25 9.52 4.36
N ALA A 70 5.68 8.77 3.34
CA ALA A 70 6.96 8.07 3.33
C ALA A 70 8.13 9.06 3.47
N VAL A 71 8.17 10.11 2.65
CA VAL A 71 9.18 11.16 2.75
C VAL A 71 9.08 11.90 4.10
N LYS A 72 7.87 12.27 4.55
CA LYS A 72 7.66 12.95 5.84
C LYS A 72 8.20 12.11 6.99
N SER A 73 7.95 10.81 6.99
CA SER A 73 8.42 9.90 8.03
C SER A 73 9.94 9.88 8.13
N VAL A 74 10.65 9.77 7.00
CA VAL A 74 12.12 9.81 6.99
C VAL A 74 12.65 11.18 7.42
N VAL A 75 12.11 12.26 6.84
CA VAL A 75 12.57 13.64 7.11
C VAL A 75 12.38 14.01 8.58
N VAL A 76 11.29 13.58 9.22
CA VAL A 76 11.03 13.86 10.63
C VAL A 76 11.82 12.93 11.56
N SER A 77 12.01 11.65 11.19
CA SER A 77 12.77 10.71 12.02
C SER A 77 14.27 11.02 12.10
N VAL A 78 14.86 11.66 11.08
CA VAL A 78 16.29 12.03 11.05
C VAL A 78 16.70 12.97 12.20
N PRO A 79 16.16 14.20 12.33
CA PRO A 79 16.58 15.13 13.38
C PRO A 79 16.27 14.58 14.77
N ILE A 80 15.16 13.85 14.93
CA ILE A 80 14.81 13.23 16.20
C ILE A 80 15.75 12.07 16.52
N GLY A 81 16.15 11.30 15.52
CA GLY A 81 17.16 10.26 15.66
C GLY A 81 18.49 10.83 16.14
N ILE A 82 18.96 11.93 15.54
CA ILE A 82 20.20 12.62 15.95
C ILE A 82 20.09 13.09 17.41
N VAL A 83 19.05 13.86 17.74
CA VAL A 83 18.87 14.41 19.09
C VAL A 83 18.67 13.29 20.10
N GLY A 84 17.83 12.30 19.77
CA GLY A 84 17.53 11.17 20.63
C GLY A 84 18.73 10.26 20.87
N GLY A 85 19.55 10.04 19.85
CA GLY A 85 20.79 9.26 19.98
C GLY A 85 21.83 9.99 20.84
N ALA A 86 22.01 11.29 20.63
CA ALA A 86 22.91 12.12 21.45
C ALA A 86 22.48 12.14 22.92
N LEU A 87 21.21 12.47 23.19
CA LEU A 87 20.65 12.48 24.54
C LEU A 87 20.67 11.08 25.17
N GLY A 88 20.32 10.06 24.39
CA GLY A 88 20.28 8.68 24.84
C GLY A 88 21.65 8.17 25.30
N LEU A 89 22.70 8.46 24.54
CA LEU A 89 24.06 8.08 24.92
C LEU A 89 24.54 8.88 26.14
N ALA A 90 24.26 10.19 26.18
CA ALA A 90 24.65 11.06 27.30
C ALA A 90 23.95 10.66 28.61
N VAL A 91 22.64 10.44 28.59
CA VAL A 91 21.87 9.98 29.75
C VAL A 91 22.28 8.56 30.12
N GLY A 92 22.40 7.67 29.14
CA GLY A 92 22.80 6.28 29.37
C GLY A 92 24.17 6.19 30.05
N ASN A 93 25.12 7.02 29.65
CA ASN A 93 26.45 7.07 30.26
C ASN A 93 26.41 7.49 31.74
N ARG A 94 25.41 8.29 32.17
CA ARG A 94 25.24 8.65 33.59
C ARG A 94 24.87 7.46 34.47
N PHE A 95 24.25 6.44 33.90
CA PHE A 95 23.97 5.18 34.60
C PHE A 95 25.13 4.19 34.44
N TYR A 96 25.70 4.10 33.24
CA TYR A 96 26.77 3.16 32.94
C TYR A 96 28.06 3.46 33.69
N SER A 97 28.55 4.70 33.64
CA SER A 97 29.88 5.05 34.17
C SER A 97 30.05 4.74 35.67
N PRO A 98 29.12 5.10 36.58
CA PRO A 98 29.24 4.72 37.99
C PRO A 98 29.20 3.22 38.23
N MET A 99 28.35 2.49 37.49
CA MET A 99 28.24 1.03 37.62
C MET A 99 29.50 0.34 37.12
N HIS A 100 30.08 0.81 36.01
CA HIS A 100 31.35 0.32 35.48
C HIS A 100 32.49 0.55 36.48
N GLN A 101 32.55 1.74 37.08
CA GLN A 101 33.55 2.07 38.09
C GLN A 101 33.41 1.21 39.34
N LEU A 102 32.19 0.94 39.80
CA LEU A 102 31.93 0.02 40.92
C LEU A 102 32.24 -1.43 40.57
N ALA A 103 32.02 -1.83 39.31
CA ALA A 103 32.25 -3.19 38.84
C ALA A 103 33.74 -3.55 38.75
N PHE A 104 34.57 -2.62 38.26
CA PHE A 104 35.98 -2.90 37.93
C PHE A 104 36.99 -2.01 38.66
N GLY A 105 36.56 -0.99 39.41
CA GLY A 105 37.45 -0.09 40.14
C GLY A 105 38.28 -0.76 41.24
N GLY A 106 37.89 -1.97 41.68
CA GLY A 106 38.63 -2.79 42.65
C GLY A 106 39.70 -3.71 42.04
N GLY A 107 39.89 -3.72 40.71
CA GLY A 107 41.00 -4.41 40.03
C GLY A 107 40.91 -5.94 39.91
N GLN A 108 39.98 -6.62 40.61
CA GLN A 108 39.76 -8.06 40.48
C GLN A 108 38.38 -8.36 39.88
N PRO A 109 38.29 -9.26 38.87
CA PRO A 109 37.01 -9.67 38.31
C PRO A 109 36.18 -10.41 39.38
N SER A 110 34.93 -10.00 39.56
CA SER A 110 34.00 -10.61 40.51
C SER A 110 32.65 -10.85 39.87
N LEU A 111 31.89 -11.85 40.35
CA LEU A 111 30.52 -12.09 39.89
C LEU A 111 29.64 -10.86 40.11
N PHE A 112 29.84 -10.15 41.23
CA PHE A 112 29.14 -8.91 41.53
C PHE A 112 29.48 -7.81 40.51
N GLY A 113 30.76 -7.63 40.19
CA GLY A 113 31.19 -6.67 39.17
C GLY A 113 30.63 -7.00 37.79
N PHE A 114 30.62 -8.28 37.40
CA PHE A 114 29.98 -8.73 36.17
C PHE A 114 28.49 -8.38 36.11
N VAL A 115 27.74 -8.65 37.19
CA VAL A 115 26.31 -8.30 37.27
C VAL A 115 26.10 -6.79 37.19
N LEU A 116 26.92 -5.99 37.87
CA LEU A 116 26.86 -4.53 37.79
C LEU A 116 27.14 -3.99 36.39
N GLU A 117 28.14 -4.53 35.69
CA GLU A 117 28.44 -4.16 34.30
C GLU A 117 27.25 -4.49 33.37
N LEU A 118 26.67 -5.67 33.55
CA LEU A 118 25.51 -6.14 32.79
C LEU A 118 24.30 -5.22 33.00
N VAL A 119 24.02 -4.84 34.26
CA VAL A 119 22.93 -3.91 34.60
C VAL A 119 23.23 -2.50 34.05
N GLY A 120 24.45 -1.99 34.22
CA GLY A 120 24.85 -0.67 33.77
C GLY A 120 24.73 -0.50 32.26
N ARG A 121 25.20 -1.48 31.49
CA ARG A 121 25.03 -1.49 30.02
C ARG A 121 23.57 -1.60 29.62
N SER A 122 22.81 -2.48 30.25
CA SER A 122 21.39 -2.64 29.95
C SER A 122 20.62 -1.33 30.20
N LEU A 123 20.86 -0.65 31.32
CA LEU A 123 20.24 0.64 31.60
C LEU A 123 20.67 1.72 30.61
N GLY A 124 21.97 1.79 30.30
CA GLY A 124 22.50 2.75 29.33
C GLY A 124 21.83 2.64 27.96
N TRP A 125 21.77 1.42 27.43
CA TRP A 125 21.11 1.13 26.16
C TRP A 125 19.59 1.23 26.21
N ALA A 126 18.96 0.98 27.37
CA ALA A 126 17.52 1.19 27.54
C ALA A 126 17.14 2.66 27.34
N PHE A 127 17.88 3.61 27.92
CA PHE A 127 17.63 5.03 27.69
C PHE A 127 17.88 5.42 26.24
N PHE A 128 18.95 4.89 25.63
CA PHE A 128 19.18 5.10 24.20
C PHE A 128 18.00 4.61 23.34
N GLY A 129 17.53 3.40 23.60
CA GLY A 129 16.36 2.83 22.94
C GLY A 129 15.07 3.62 23.20
N LEU A 130 14.85 4.12 24.42
CA LEU A 130 13.70 4.97 24.77
C LEU A 130 13.62 6.20 23.86
N PHE A 131 14.71 6.94 23.71
CA PHE A 131 14.73 8.15 22.88
C PHE A 131 14.58 7.84 21.38
N LEU A 132 15.19 6.74 20.91
CA LEU A 132 14.95 6.27 19.54
C LEU A 132 13.49 5.84 19.32
N GLY A 133 12.87 5.20 20.31
CA GLY A 133 11.47 4.81 20.29
C GLY A 133 10.51 6.00 20.23
N LEU A 134 10.81 7.08 20.99
CA LEU A 134 10.07 8.34 20.94
C LEU A 134 10.08 8.97 19.54
N SER A 135 11.15 8.78 18.76
CA SER A 135 11.24 9.32 17.39
C SER A 135 10.10 8.86 16.48
N GLN A 136 9.59 7.64 16.67
CA GLN A 136 8.56 7.05 15.82
C GLN A 136 7.17 7.67 16.03
N GLY A 137 6.84 8.06 17.26
CA GLY A 137 5.54 8.64 17.56
C GLY A 137 5.43 10.12 17.22
N LEU A 138 6.54 10.86 17.36
CA LEU A 138 6.61 12.27 16.96
C LEU A 138 6.47 12.43 15.44
N ALA A 139 7.02 11.51 14.65
CA ALA A 139 6.91 11.54 13.18
C ALA A 139 5.47 11.40 12.67
N VAL A 140 4.59 10.73 13.43
CA VAL A 140 3.21 10.42 13.04
C VAL A 140 2.18 11.23 13.86
N GLU A 141 2.65 12.17 14.71
CA GLU A 141 1.81 13.04 15.54
C GLU A 141 0.76 12.26 16.36
N ASN A 142 1.14 11.09 16.88
CA ASN A 142 0.23 10.20 17.61
C ASN A 142 0.78 9.83 18.99
N ALA A 143 0.08 10.26 20.04
CA ALA A 143 0.48 10.04 21.43
C ALA A 143 0.55 8.55 21.83
N LYS A 144 -0.38 7.70 21.34
CA LYS A 144 -0.31 6.25 21.61
C LYS A 144 0.92 5.64 20.94
N LYS A 145 1.18 6.02 19.69
CA LYS A 145 2.35 5.55 18.95
C LYS A 145 3.65 6.01 19.62
N LEU A 146 3.69 7.24 20.14
CA LEU A 146 4.79 7.78 20.93
C LEU A 146 5.10 6.94 22.16
N VAL A 147 4.07 6.66 22.97
CA VAL A 147 4.22 5.86 24.19
C VAL A 147 4.63 4.42 23.84
N ASN A 148 4.02 3.83 22.82
CA ASN A 148 4.35 2.47 22.39
C ASN A 148 5.80 2.36 21.89
N GLY A 149 6.23 3.31 21.06
CA GLY A 149 7.60 3.39 20.58
C GLY A 149 8.58 3.54 21.74
N ALA A 150 8.29 4.43 22.70
CA ALA A 150 9.11 4.64 23.89
C ALA A 150 9.25 3.36 24.74
N ILE A 151 8.15 2.67 25.03
CA ILE A 151 8.15 1.41 25.80
C ILE A 151 8.94 0.33 25.04
N GLY A 152 8.65 0.15 23.75
CA GLY A 152 9.34 -0.85 22.93
C GLY A 152 10.83 -0.56 22.81
N GLY A 153 11.19 0.71 22.65
CA GLY A 153 12.57 1.18 22.63
C GLY A 153 13.29 0.95 23.96
N LEU A 154 12.66 1.25 25.09
CA LEU A 154 13.23 1.03 26.42
C LEU A 154 13.54 -0.46 26.67
N ILE A 155 12.57 -1.34 26.40
CA ILE A 155 12.72 -2.79 26.58
C ILE A 155 13.76 -3.34 25.60
N GLY A 156 13.65 -2.98 24.32
CA GLY A 156 14.56 -3.48 23.29
C GLY A 156 15.98 -2.97 23.47
N GLY A 157 16.16 -1.73 23.93
CA GLY A 157 17.45 -1.16 24.28
C GLY A 157 18.06 -1.87 25.49
N GLY A 158 17.27 -2.15 26.53
CA GLY A 158 17.74 -2.90 27.70
C GLY A 158 18.21 -4.31 27.35
N LEU A 159 17.41 -5.05 26.59
CA LEU A 159 17.76 -6.41 26.14
C LEU A 159 18.91 -6.41 25.15
N GLY A 160 18.98 -5.43 24.26
CA GLY A 160 20.11 -5.26 23.34
C GLY A 160 21.42 -4.96 24.09
N GLY A 161 21.39 -4.07 25.09
CA GLY A 161 22.52 -3.78 25.96
C GLY A 161 22.98 -4.99 26.77
N PHE A 162 22.03 -5.81 27.24
CA PHE A 162 22.33 -7.11 27.87
C PHE A 162 23.06 -8.05 26.91
N THR A 163 22.57 -8.18 25.67
CA THR A 163 23.23 -9.02 24.65
C THR A 163 24.62 -8.49 24.32
N PHE A 164 24.79 -7.17 24.20
CA PHE A 164 26.07 -6.54 23.94
C PHE A 164 27.07 -6.83 25.08
N ALA A 165 26.65 -6.69 26.34
CA ALA A 165 27.46 -7.01 27.50
C ALA A 165 27.89 -8.49 27.52
N LEU A 166 26.97 -9.39 27.15
CA LEU A 166 27.28 -10.82 27.08
C LEU A 166 28.30 -11.14 25.98
N LEU A 167 28.20 -10.49 24.82
CA LEU A 167 29.16 -10.64 23.73
C LEU A 167 30.56 -10.20 24.15
N ASP A 168 30.67 -9.03 24.79
CA ASP A 168 31.97 -8.53 25.27
C ASP A 168 32.56 -9.43 26.34
N PHE A 169 31.74 -9.96 27.25
CA PHE A 169 32.18 -10.92 28.25
C PHE A 169 32.70 -12.22 27.63
N VAL A 170 31.95 -12.78 26.68
CA VAL A 170 32.32 -14.02 25.98
C VAL A 170 33.61 -13.81 25.17
N ASN A 171 33.78 -12.68 24.49
CA ASN A 171 35.03 -12.38 23.78
C ASN A 171 36.20 -12.19 24.75
N GLY A 172 35.96 -11.50 25.88
CA GLY A 172 36.97 -11.28 26.93
C GLY A 172 37.40 -12.55 27.67
N SER A 173 36.58 -13.61 27.64
CA SER A 173 36.92 -14.91 28.24
C SER A 173 38.02 -15.68 27.49
N GLY A 174 38.38 -15.25 26.27
CA GLY A 174 39.37 -15.91 25.43
C GLY A 174 38.88 -17.19 24.74
N VAL A 175 37.61 -17.57 24.93
CA VAL A 175 36.98 -18.73 24.25
C VAL A 175 36.91 -18.52 22.74
N PHE A 176 36.67 -17.28 22.31
CA PHE A 176 36.64 -16.89 20.90
C PHE A 176 37.67 -15.78 20.67
N ALA A 177 38.59 -15.98 19.71
CA ALA A 177 39.60 -14.99 19.33
C ALA A 177 39.09 -14.08 18.20
N ILE A 178 37.93 -13.45 18.41
CA ILE A 178 37.31 -12.59 17.39
C ILE A 178 37.78 -11.15 17.62
N PRO A 179 38.24 -10.42 16.58
CA PRO A 179 38.64 -9.03 16.74
C PRO A 179 37.49 -8.18 17.30
N VAL A 180 37.82 -7.27 18.22
CA VAL A 180 36.84 -6.44 18.95
C VAL A 180 35.89 -5.68 18.00
N GLU A 181 36.40 -5.25 16.85
CA GLU A 181 35.61 -4.54 15.83
C GLU A 181 34.45 -5.39 15.28
N PHE A 182 34.69 -6.69 15.08
CA PHE A 182 33.63 -7.60 14.62
C PHE A 182 32.62 -7.89 15.73
N MET A 183 33.04 -7.93 17.00
CA MET A 183 32.12 -8.05 18.12
C MET A 183 31.22 -6.82 18.25
N ARG A 184 31.77 -5.62 18.05
CA ARG A 184 30.99 -4.38 18.00
C ARG A 184 30.02 -4.38 16.84
N LEU A 185 30.44 -4.79 15.64
CA LEU A 185 29.53 -4.95 14.49
C LEU A 185 28.32 -5.81 14.84
N ILE A 186 28.55 -7.01 15.41
CA ILE A 186 27.48 -7.91 15.84
C ILE A 186 26.63 -7.24 16.91
N GLY A 187 27.26 -6.63 17.92
CA GLY A 187 26.61 -5.95 19.03
C GLY A 187 25.66 -4.83 18.58
N PHE A 188 26.13 -3.90 17.74
CA PHE A 188 25.32 -2.80 17.20
C PHE A 188 24.17 -3.31 16.34
N THR A 189 24.43 -4.29 15.47
CA THR A 189 23.42 -4.87 14.57
C THR A 189 22.31 -5.57 15.36
N VAL A 190 22.69 -6.43 16.31
CA VAL A 190 21.74 -7.18 17.15
C VAL A 190 20.96 -6.23 18.06
N THR A 191 21.64 -5.29 18.74
CA THR A 191 20.99 -4.33 19.64
C THR A 191 19.95 -3.50 18.89
N ALA A 192 20.29 -2.94 17.73
CA ALA A 192 19.36 -2.14 16.94
C ALA A 192 18.22 -2.99 16.36
N GLY A 193 18.49 -4.23 15.96
CA GLY A 193 17.47 -5.20 15.56
C GLY A 193 16.48 -5.54 16.68
N VAL A 194 16.97 -5.73 17.91
CA VAL A 194 16.14 -5.98 19.11
C VAL A 194 15.31 -4.75 19.48
N ILE A 195 15.88 -3.54 19.39
CA ILE A 195 15.11 -2.28 19.53
C ILE A 195 13.96 -2.25 18.51
N GLY A 196 14.25 -2.49 17.23
CA GLY A 196 13.23 -2.55 16.19
C GLY A 196 12.18 -3.64 16.44
N LEU A 197 12.60 -4.83 16.86
CA LEU A 197 11.72 -5.94 17.22
C LEU A 197 10.73 -5.54 18.30
N PHE A 198 11.19 -4.94 19.40
CA PHE A 198 10.31 -4.58 20.52
C PHE A 198 9.43 -3.37 20.21
N ILE A 199 9.90 -2.40 19.43
CA ILE A 199 9.04 -1.32 18.91
C ILE A 199 7.89 -1.92 18.10
N GLY A 200 8.20 -2.77 17.11
CA GLY A 200 7.18 -3.41 16.29
C GLY A 200 6.27 -4.34 17.09
N LEU A 201 6.80 -5.07 18.07
CA LEU A 201 6.05 -5.98 18.93
C LEU A 201 5.08 -5.22 19.84
N ILE A 202 5.52 -4.17 20.53
CA ILE A 202 4.64 -3.37 21.40
C ILE A 202 3.53 -2.73 20.58
N GLU A 203 3.83 -2.19 19.39
CA GLU A 203 2.79 -1.69 18.49
C GLU A 203 1.80 -2.78 18.07
N GLU A 204 2.28 -3.98 17.73
CA GLU A 204 1.43 -5.11 17.35
C GLU A 204 0.55 -5.60 18.52
N LEU A 205 1.06 -5.56 19.75
CA LEU A 205 0.36 -5.99 20.97
C LEU A 205 -0.67 -4.96 21.45
N THR A 206 -0.38 -3.67 21.31
CA THR A 206 -1.25 -2.57 21.74
C THR A 206 -2.26 -2.13 20.67
N LYS A 207 -2.11 -2.66 19.46
CA LYS A 207 -3.07 -2.50 18.37
C LYS A 207 -4.48 -2.94 18.79
N GLN A 208 -5.42 -2.00 18.72
CA GLN A 208 -6.83 -2.23 19.05
C GLN A 208 -7.61 -2.75 17.83
N ALA A 209 -7.51 -2.04 16.69
CA ALA A 209 -8.16 -2.45 15.46
C ALA A 209 -7.34 -2.07 14.21
N SER A 210 -7.67 -2.71 13.09
CA SER A 210 -7.11 -2.41 11.78
C SER A 210 -8.06 -2.69 10.64
N LEU A 211 -7.81 -2.04 9.50
CA LEU A 211 -8.43 -2.34 8.22
C LEU A 211 -7.42 -3.02 7.31
N ILE A 212 -7.81 -4.11 6.66
CA ILE A 212 -6.97 -4.83 5.71
C ILE A 212 -7.59 -4.69 4.33
N HIS A 213 -6.83 -4.17 3.38
CA HIS A 213 -7.27 -4.07 2.01
C HIS A 213 -7.35 -5.47 1.39
N LEU A 214 -8.54 -5.89 0.94
CA LEU A 214 -8.73 -7.24 0.40
C LEU A 214 -8.44 -7.34 -1.10
N LYS A 215 -8.65 -6.26 -1.86
CA LYS A 215 -8.49 -6.25 -3.32
C LYS A 215 -8.25 -4.83 -3.83
N GLY A 216 -7.31 -4.66 -4.76
CA GLY A 216 -7.00 -3.37 -5.39
C GLY A 216 -5.50 -3.02 -5.35
N ARG A 217 -5.13 -1.79 -5.72
CA ARG A 217 -3.71 -1.34 -5.74
C ARG A 217 -3.00 -1.48 -4.39
N ASN A 218 -3.76 -1.48 -3.30
CA ASN A 218 -3.27 -1.62 -1.93
C ASN A 218 -3.53 -3.01 -1.32
N GLU A 219 -3.82 -4.05 -2.12
CA GLU A 219 -4.14 -5.39 -1.63
C GLU A 219 -3.14 -5.94 -0.59
N GLY A 220 -3.67 -6.56 0.46
CA GLY A 220 -2.92 -7.11 1.58
C GLY A 220 -2.42 -6.06 2.59
N ARG A 221 -2.52 -4.78 2.27
CA ARG A 221 -2.06 -3.69 3.13
C ARG A 221 -2.96 -3.52 4.34
N GLU A 222 -2.35 -3.25 5.49
CA GLU A 222 -3.04 -3.10 6.77
C GLU A 222 -2.89 -1.67 7.32
N PHE A 223 -4.02 -1.03 7.62
CA PHE A 223 -4.13 0.31 8.18
C PHE A 223 -4.53 0.21 9.65
N LEU A 224 -3.79 0.89 10.53
CA LEU A 224 -4.05 0.83 11.97
C LEU A 224 -5.03 1.93 12.38
N ILE A 225 -6.05 1.55 13.14
CA ILE A 225 -7.03 2.49 13.68
C ILE A 225 -6.55 2.89 15.07
N PHE A 226 -5.85 4.03 15.16
CA PHE A 226 -5.38 4.60 16.43
C PHE A 226 -6.06 5.90 16.82
N LYS A 227 -6.55 6.65 15.82
CA LYS A 227 -7.22 7.93 16.03
C LYS A 227 -8.66 7.71 16.46
N ARG A 228 -9.21 8.67 17.22
CA ARG A 228 -10.63 8.70 17.58
C ARG A 228 -11.53 8.74 16.34
N GLU A 229 -11.06 9.43 15.31
CA GLU A 229 -11.73 9.52 14.02
C GLU A 229 -10.72 9.08 12.96
N THR A 230 -11.08 8.07 12.18
CA THR A 230 -10.28 7.59 11.06
C THR A 230 -11.07 7.80 9.79
N TYR A 231 -10.62 8.73 8.95
CA TYR A 231 -11.29 9.09 7.71
C TYR A 231 -10.80 8.21 6.55
N ILE A 232 -11.74 7.79 5.72
CA ILE A 232 -11.51 6.94 4.55
C ILE A 232 -12.12 7.63 3.33
N GLY A 233 -11.37 7.69 2.24
CA GLY A 233 -11.82 8.34 1.01
C GLY A 233 -10.72 8.43 -0.04
N ARG A 234 -11.02 9.07 -1.19
CA ARG A 234 -10.04 9.20 -2.28
C ARG A 234 -9.00 10.29 -2.06
N ASP A 235 -9.21 11.17 -1.09
CA ASP A 235 -8.22 12.20 -0.74
C ASP A 235 -6.99 11.53 -0.11
N GLU A 236 -5.82 11.83 -0.66
CA GLU A 236 -4.53 11.26 -0.26
C GLU A 236 -4.10 11.69 1.15
N LEU A 237 -4.68 12.75 1.70
CA LEU A 237 -4.38 13.29 3.01
C LEU A 237 -5.17 12.61 4.15
N LEU A 238 -6.08 11.68 3.82
CA LEU A 238 -6.85 10.95 4.82
C LEU A 238 -6.10 9.77 5.43
N ASP A 239 -6.60 9.28 6.55
CA ASP A 239 -5.97 8.19 7.31
C ASP A 239 -5.92 6.87 6.51
N VAL A 240 -6.95 6.62 5.70
CA VAL A 240 -7.03 5.46 4.81
C VAL A 240 -7.40 5.95 3.41
N PRO A 241 -6.40 6.31 2.59
CA PRO A 241 -6.63 6.78 1.25
C PRO A 241 -6.93 5.61 0.31
N VAL A 242 -7.94 5.80 -0.52
CA VAL A 242 -8.42 4.84 -1.52
C VAL A 242 -8.12 5.39 -2.91
N PHE A 243 -7.07 4.87 -3.53
CA PHE A 243 -6.59 5.40 -4.80
C PHE A 243 -7.27 4.75 -6.00
N GLY A 244 -7.57 5.57 -7.00
CA GLY A 244 -7.98 5.10 -8.33
C GLY A 244 -9.43 4.59 -8.40
N ASP A 245 -10.21 4.78 -7.34
CA ASP A 245 -11.63 4.44 -7.30
C ASP A 245 -12.47 5.72 -7.42
N PRO A 246 -13.05 6.02 -8.60
CA PRO A 246 -13.81 7.24 -8.82
C PRO A 246 -15.18 7.24 -8.12
N ASP A 247 -15.67 6.07 -7.69
CA ASP A 247 -16.92 5.94 -6.94
C ASP A 247 -16.70 6.18 -5.42
N VAL A 248 -15.48 6.53 -5.02
CA VAL A 248 -15.13 6.90 -3.65
C VAL A 248 -14.91 8.42 -3.58
N GLU A 249 -15.70 9.10 -2.77
CA GLU A 249 -15.63 10.55 -2.53
C GLU A 249 -14.35 10.96 -1.79
N PRO A 250 -13.92 12.24 -1.90
CA PRO A 250 -12.73 12.74 -1.20
C PRO A 250 -12.70 12.35 0.27
N ARG A 251 -13.82 12.56 0.97
CA ARG A 251 -14.11 12.04 2.31
C ARG A 251 -15.36 11.18 2.21
N HIS A 252 -15.20 9.86 2.20
CA HIS A 252 -16.29 8.94 1.93
C HIS A 252 -16.96 8.46 3.21
N CYS A 253 -16.17 7.92 4.15
CA CYS A 253 -16.68 7.49 5.44
C CYS A 253 -15.68 7.76 6.56
N VAL A 254 -16.18 7.64 7.80
CA VAL A 254 -15.38 7.81 9.00
C VAL A 254 -15.65 6.66 9.96
N ILE A 255 -14.59 6.16 10.59
CA ILE A 255 -14.68 5.23 11.70
C ILE A 255 -14.40 6.00 12.99
N TYR A 256 -15.38 6.02 13.89
CA TYR A 256 -15.25 6.50 15.26
C TYR A 256 -14.80 5.36 16.16
N ALA A 257 -13.67 5.55 16.85
CA ALA A 257 -13.14 4.61 17.82
C ALA A 257 -13.38 5.16 19.23
N ASP A 258 -14.31 4.54 19.96
CA ASP A 258 -14.62 4.91 21.34
C ASP A 258 -14.38 3.72 22.28
N ALA A 259 -13.31 3.82 23.08
CA ALA A 259 -12.77 2.75 23.93
C ALA A 259 -12.49 1.42 23.21
N ARG A 260 -13.51 0.55 23.09
CA ARG A 260 -13.46 -0.76 22.41
C ARG A 260 -14.51 -0.93 21.31
N VAL A 261 -15.37 0.07 21.10
CA VAL A 261 -16.43 0.02 20.10
C VAL A 261 -16.01 0.87 18.90
N HIS A 262 -16.05 0.27 17.72
CA HIS A 262 -15.76 0.95 16.46
C HIS A 262 -17.07 1.15 15.72
N ARG A 263 -17.37 2.39 15.34
CA ARG A 263 -18.59 2.75 14.60
C ARG A 263 -18.22 3.36 13.27
N ILE A 264 -18.72 2.79 12.18
CA ILE A 264 -18.57 3.39 10.85
C ILE A 264 -19.79 4.25 10.53
N LYS A 265 -19.52 5.42 9.94
CA LYS A 265 -20.54 6.34 9.44
C LYS A 265 -20.18 6.75 8.02
N ASP A 266 -21.15 6.62 7.13
CA ASP A 266 -21.09 7.19 5.80
C ASP A 266 -21.22 8.73 5.87
N LEU A 267 -20.42 9.47 5.08
CA LEU A 267 -20.46 10.93 5.06
C LEU A 267 -21.48 11.48 4.05
N ASN A 268 -22.62 10.80 3.90
CA ASN A 268 -23.68 11.08 2.94
C ASN A 268 -23.18 11.03 1.50
N THR A 269 -22.46 9.96 1.18
CA THR A 269 -21.88 9.74 -0.13
C THR A 269 -22.93 9.24 -1.12
N VAL A 270 -22.71 9.50 -2.41
CA VAL A 270 -23.64 9.10 -3.47
C VAL A 270 -23.61 7.58 -3.64
N ALA A 271 -22.40 7.02 -3.75
CA ALA A 271 -22.21 5.57 -3.84
C ALA A 271 -22.65 4.88 -2.54
N GLY A 272 -22.40 5.50 -1.39
CA GLY A 272 -22.69 4.96 -0.08
C GLY A 272 -21.62 3.97 0.39
N THR A 273 -21.53 3.86 1.71
CA THR A 273 -20.73 2.84 2.39
C THR A 273 -21.57 1.59 2.61
N MET A 274 -20.98 0.41 2.40
CA MET A 274 -21.60 -0.88 2.67
C MET A 274 -20.80 -1.65 3.73
N VAL A 275 -21.48 -2.38 4.60
CA VAL A 275 -20.89 -3.31 5.56
C VAL A 275 -21.53 -4.68 5.37
N ASN A 276 -20.71 -5.70 5.11
CA ASN A 276 -21.16 -7.08 4.81
C ASN A 276 -22.21 -7.15 3.69
N GLY A 277 -22.08 -6.29 2.67
CA GLY A 277 -22.99 -6.23 1.53
C GLY A 277 -24.25 -5.38 1.76
N GLN A 278 -24.47 -4.83 2.95
CA GLN A 278 -25.61 -3.96 3.25
C GLN A 278 -25.19 -2.49 3.29
N LYS A 279 -25.88 -1.63 2.54
CA LYS A 279 -25.64 -0.17 2.56
C LYS A 279 -26.06 0.40 3.91
N ILE A 280 -25.16 1.14 4.55
CA ILE A 280 -25.42 1.75 5.86
C ILE A 280 -26.10 3.10 5.66
N THR A 281 -27.18 3.34 6.38
CA THR A 281 -27.91 4.62 6.40
C THR A 281 -27.73 5.37 7.72
N GLN A 282 -27.27 4.67 8.75
CA GLN A 282 -26.99 5.18 10.09
C GLN A 282 -25.66 4.61 10.58
N PRO A 283 -25.01 5.24 11.58
CA PRO A 283 -23.76 4.72 12.14
C PRO A 283 -23.91 3.27 12.62
N GLN A 284 -23.07 2.38 12.11
CA GLN A 284 -23.09 0.94 12.40
C GLN A 284 -21.88 0.53 13.24
N ILE A 285 -22.08 -0.33 14.23
CA ILE A 285 -20.98 -0.93 15.00
C ILE A 285 -20.30 -2.00 14.13
N LEU A 286 -18.97 -1.89 14.00
CA LEU A 286 -18.13 -2.86 13.33
C LEU A 286 -17.72 -3.99 14.29
N LYS A 287 -17.75 -5.23 13.79
CA LYS A 287 -17.31 -6.45 14.46
C LYS A 287 -16.10 -7.05 13.75
N ASP A 288 -15.26 -7.79 14.48
CA ASP A 288 -14.12 -8.50 13.89
C ASP A 288 -14.55 -9.34 12.68
N GLY A 289 -13.89 -9.11 11.55
CA GLY A 289 -14.18 -9.82 10.30
C GLY A 289 -15.11 -9.08 9.34
N ASP A 290 -15.78 -8.00 9.77
CA ASP A 290 -16.69 -7.23 8.92
C ASP A 290 -15.99 -6.73 7.65
N ILE A 291 -16.69 -6.81 6.52
CA ILE A 291 -16.20 -6.34 5.23
C ILE A 291 -16.88 -4.99 4.93
N ILE A 292 -16.08 -3.93 4.95
CA ILE A 292 -16.49 -2.60 4.53
C ILE A 292 -16.22 -2.49 3.03
N GLN A 293 -17.22 -2.08 2.27
CA GLN A 293 -17.10 -1.80 0.85
C GLN A 293 -17.45 -0.33 0.57
N ILE A 294 -16.57 0.33 -0.18
CA ILE A 294 -16.67 1.71 -0.63
C ILE A 294 -16.25 1.76 -2.09
N GLY A 295 -17.16 2.17 -2.99
CA GLY A 295 -16.97 1.97 -4.43
C GLY A 295 -16.69 0.50 -4.76
N MET A 296 -15.57 0.24 -5.45
CA MET A 296 -15.06 -1.10 -5.76
C MET A 296 -14.11 -1.65 -4.67
N THR A 297 -13.71 -0.81 -3.73
CA THR A 297 -12.72 -1.13 -2.71
C THR A 297 -13.35 -1.93 -1.56
N LYS A 298 -12.70 -3.03 -1.16
CA LYS A 298 -13.11 -3.86 -0.02
C LYS A 298 -12.04 -3.86 1.06
N LEU A 299 -12.44 -3.48 2.27
CA LEU A 299 -11.61 -3.42 3.46
C LEU A 299 -12.18 -4.38 4.51
N LYS A 300 -11.36 -5.28 5.04
CA LYS A 300 -11.73 -6.14 6.17
C LYS A 300 -11.36 -5.46 7.47
N PHE A 301 -12.35 -5.22 8.32
CA PHE A 301 -12.14 -4.77 9.68
C PHE A 301 -11.68 -5.92 10.57
N ARG A 302 -10.63 -5.69 11.35
CA ARG A 302 -10.08 -6.63 12.32
C ARG A 302 -9.98 -5.96 13.68
N ASP A 303 -10.61 -6.55 14.67
CA ASP A 303 -10.63 -6.08 16.05
C ASP A 303 -9.86 -7.05 16.95
N LYS A 304 -8.76 -6.58 17.53
CA LYS A 304 -7.97 -7.36 18.49
C LYS A 304 -8.49 -7.23 19.92
N ALA A 305 -9.20 -6.16 20.26
CA ALA A 305 -9.73 -5.93 21.60
C ALA A 305 -10.91 -6.87 21.91
N THR A 306 -11.76 -7.15 20.92
CA THR A 306 -12.94 -8.03 21.08
C THR A 306 -12.58 -9.52 21.05
N ARG A 307 -11.42 -9.89 20.49
CA ARG A 307 -10.91 -11.27 20.45
C ARG A 307 -10.66 -11.90 21.83
N ARG A 308 -10.46 -11.09 22.87
CA ARG A 308 -10.29 -11.57 24.26
C ARG A 308 -11.60 -11.72 25.04
N ILE A 309 -12.71 -11.14 24.57
CA ILE A 309 -14.04 -11.36 25.19
C ILE A 309 -14.75 -12.54 24.52
N VAL A 310 -14.42 -12.84 23.26
CA VAL A 310 -14.92 -14.02 22.53
C VAL A 310 -13.88 -15.14 22.52
N SER A 311 -13.30 -15.46 23.69
CA SER A 311 -12.49 -16.67 23.84
C SER A 311 -13.23 -17.69 24.70
N GLN A 312 -13.68 -18.76 24.04
CA GLN A 312 -14.06 -20.06 24.61
C GLN A 312 -15.27 -20.09 25.55
N GLY A 313 -16.45 -20.00 24.96
CA GLY A 313 -17.72 -20.36 25.60
C GLY A 313 -18.85 -20.01 24.65
N ASP A 314 -19.64 -20.99 24.25
CA ASP A 314 -20.88 -20.83 23.47
C ASP A 314 -20.79 -20.43 21.99
N TYR A 315 -19.77 -20.90 21.27
CA TYR A 315 -20.00 -21.24 19.85
C TYR A 315 -20.60 -22.65 19.80
N GLN A 316 -21.88 -22.77 20.18
CA GLN A 316 -22.67 -23.89 19.70
C GLN A 316 -22.77 -23.72 18.19
N ASP A 317 -22.18 -24.66 17.47
CA ASP A 317 -22.36 -24.89 16.05
C ASP A 317 -23.85 -25.17 15.79
N THR A 318 -24.67 -24.12 15.82
CA THR A 318 -26.01 -24.18 15.26
C THR A 318 -25.80 -24.18 13.76
N ALA A 319 -26.12 -25.32 13.16
CA ALA A 319 -25.97 -25.66 11.76
C ALA A 319 -26.82 -24.80 10.80
N ALA A 320 -26.81 -23.48 10.97
CA ALA A 320 -27.63 -22.50 10.24
C ALA A 320 -26.87 -21.20 9.95
N SER A 321 -25.58 -21.26 9.59
CA SER A 321 -24.95 -20.22 8.77
C SER A 321 -23.72 -20.77 8.06
N ARG A 322 -23.95 -21.75 7.18
CA ARG A 322 -23.00 -21.99 6.11
C ARG A 322 -23.12 -20.79 5.17
N ILE A 323 -22.11 -19.91 5.19
CA ILE A 323 -21.84 -19.06 4.03
C ILE A 323 -21.84 -20.01 2.83
N PRO A 324 -22.74 -19.86 1.85
CA PRO A 324 -22.71 -20.71 0.69
C PRO A 324 -21.36 -20.47 0.04
N THR A 325 -20.56 -21.53 -0.02
CA THR A 325 -19.42 -21.66 -0.92
C THR A 325 -19.80 -21.09 -2.29
N SER A 326 -18.83 -20.55 -3.00
CA SER A 326 -18.87 -19.85 -4.31
C SER A 326 -19.66 -20.52 -5.46
N GLN A 327 -20.37 -21.61 -5.19
CA GLN A 327 -21.19 -22.36 -6.14
C GLN A 327 -22.51 -21.66 -6.49
N HIS A 328 -23.10 -20.84 -5.62
CA HIS A 328 -24.45 -20.26 -5.86
C HIS A 328 -24.46 -18.79 -6.28
N VAL A 329 -23.31 -18.11 -6.29
CA VAL A 329 -23.23 -16.70 -6.68
C VAL A 329 -22.38 -16.59 -7.95
N CYS A 330 -22.90 -15.89 -8.96
CA CYS A 330 -22.21 -15.68 -10.22
C CYS A 330 -21.00 -14.75 -10.03
N PRO A 331 -19.78 -15.15 -10.44
CA PRO A 331 -18.58 -14.33 -10.26
C PRO A 331 -18.54 -13.10 -11.19
N PHE A 332 -19.37 -13.07 -12.23
CA PHE A 332 -19.41 -11.97 -13.20
C PHE A 332 -20.37 -10.85 -12.78
N CYS A 333 -21.61 -11.20 -12.42
CA CYS A 333 -22.64 -10.22 -12.10
C CYS A 333 -23.10 -10.21 -10.63
N GLY A 334 -22.64 -11.16 -9.81
CA GLY A 334 -23.00 -11.24 -8.39
C GLY A 334 -24.43 -11.73 -8.10
N GLY A 335 -25.22 -12.08 -9.13
CA GLY A 335 -26.54 -12.69 -8.99
C GLY A 335 -26.50 -14.14 -8.52
N ILE A 336 -27.64 -14.65 -8.04
CA ILE A 336 -27.78 -16.05 -7.61
C ILE A 336 -27.89 -16.93 -8.86
N LYS A 337 -27.11 -18.02 -8.90
CA LYS A 337 -27.19 -19.04 -9.95
C LYS A 337 -28.44 -19.89 -9.74
N ASP A 338 -29.09 -20.28 -10.83
CA ASP A 338 -30.19 -21.22 -10.81
C ASP A 338 -29.75 -22.63 -10.35
N ALA A 339 -30.70 -23.56 -10.22
CA ALA A 339 -30.42 -24.94 -9.82
C ALA A 339 -29.50 -25.69 -10.80
N SER A 340 -29.28 -25.16 -12.01
CA SER A 340 -28.34 -25.68 -13.01
C SER A 340 -26.96 -25.03 -12.97
N GLY A 341 -26.73 -24.09 -12.03
CA GLY A 341 -25.46 -23.36 -11.89
C GLY A 341 -25.29 -22.21 -12.88
N ARG A 342 -26.32 -21.88 -13.66
CA ARG A 342 -26.34 -20.80 -14.66
C ARG A 342 -26.89 -19.51 -14.08
N CYS A 343 -26.44 -18.39 -14.63
CA CYS A 343 -26.93 -17.06 -14.30
C CYS A 343 -27.33 -16.34 -15.60
N ASP A 344 -28.32 -15.46 -15.57
CA ASP A 344 -28.78 -14.72 -16.77
C ASP A 344 -27.66 -13.97 -17.49
N CYS A 345 -26.58 -13.63 -16.78
CA CYS A 345 -25.43 -12.93 -17.33
C CYS A 345 -24.40 -13.84 -18.03
N THR A 346 -24.60 -15.17 -18.06
CA THR A 346 -23.76 -16.12 -18.82
C THR A 346 -24.37 -16.40 -20.20
N VAL A 347 -23.84 -15.74 -21.23
CA VAL A 347 -24.16 -16.03 -22.64
C VAL A 347 -23.54 -17.38 -23.02
N SER A 348 -24.36 -18.30 -23.51
CA SER A 348 -24.03 -19.68 -23.90
C SER A 348 -23.07 -19.75 -25.09
N GLY A 349 -21.96 -20.47 -24.92
CA GLY A 349 -21.10 -20.99 -25.98
C GLY A 349 -20.57 -22.34 -25.55
N ASP A 350 -21.20 -23.41 -26.02
CA ASP A 350 -20.89 -24.80 -25.64
C ASP A 350 -19.53 -25.25 -26.19
N TYR A 351 -18.55 -25.42 -25.31
CA TYR A 351 -17.43 -26.33 -25.53
C TYR A 351 -17.13 -27.05 -24.22
N ALA A 352 -17.50 -28.33 -24.14
CA ALA A 352 -17.01 -29.25 -23.12
C ALA A 352 -16.03 -30.25 -23.77
N PRO A 353 -14.80 -30.41 -23.24
CA PRO A 353 -13.85 -31.39 -23.74
C PRO A 353 -14.15 -32.78 -23.17
N GLY A 354 -14.19 -33.81 -24.03
CA GLY A 354 -13.97 -35.19 -23.59
C GLY A 354 -15.07 -36.24 -23.78
N ALA A 355 -16.06 -36.05 -24.67
CA ALA A 355 -16.94 -37.15 -25.08
C ALA A 355 -16.76 -37.43 -26.58
N GLN A 356 -16.16 -38.58 -26.93
CA GLN A 356 -16.21 -39.11 -28.30
C GLN A 356 -17.59 -39.73 -28.53
N PRO A 357 -18.35 -39.28 -29.55
CA PRO A 357 -19.50 -40.02 -30.03
C PRO A 357 -19.04 -41.04 -31.08
N THR A 358 -19.24 -42.32 -30.78
CA THR A 358 -19.28 -43.40 -31.75
C THR A 358 -20.42 -43.17 -32.74
N VAL A 359 -20.12 -43.15 -34.03
CA VAL A 359 -21.14 -43.17 -35.08
C VAL A 359 -20.79 -44.26 -36.09
N SER A 360 -21.66 -45.26 -36.14
CA SER A 360 -21.67 -46.37 -37.08
C SER A 360 -22.02 -45.87 -38.49
N ALA A 361 -21.26 -46.29 -39.49
CA ALA A 361 -21.60 -46.05 -40.89
C ALA A 361 -22.77 -46.95 -41.34
N PRO A 362 -23.64 -46.45 -42.22
CA PRO A 362 -24.08 -47.24 -43.37
C PRO A 362 -23.79 -46.56 -44.72
N SER A 363 -23.77 -47.44 -45.72
CA SER A 363 -23.19 -47.40 -47.06
C SER A 363 -23.87 -46.49 -48.11
N PRO A 364 -23.27 -46.33 -49.31
CA PRO A 364 -23.63 -45.31 -50.29
C PRO A 364 -24.55 -45.82 -51.42
N SER A 365 -25.50 -45.00 -51.89
CA SER A 365 -25.96 -45.06 -53.28
C SER A 365 -26.93 -43.92 -53.66
N GLN A 366 -26.44 -43.10 -54.61
CA GLN A 366 -27.09 -42.55 -55.82
C GLN A 366 -28.47 -41.89 -55.70
N TYR A 367 -28.59 -40.63 -56.17
CA TYR A 367 -29.35 -40.32 -57.39
C TYR A 367 -29.02 -38.92 -57.94
N GLN A 368 -28.38 -38.97 -59.12
CA GLN A 368 -28.46 -38.12 -60.32
C GLN A 368 -28.78 -36.62 -60.24
N THR A 369 -27.82 -35.87 -60.74
CA THR A 369 -27.88 -34.49 -61.27
C THR A 369 -28.58 -34.39 -62.63
N GLN A 370 -29.38 -33.33 -62.84
CA GLN A 370 -29.44 -32.60 -64.11
C GLN A 370 -29.79 -31.11 -63.90
N PRO A 371 -29.42 -30.23 -64.86
CA PRO A 371 -28.91 -28.90 -64.56
C PRO A 371 -29.89 -27.77 -64.91
N VAL A 372 -29.69 -26.60 -64.29
CA VAL A 372 -30.19 -25.32 -64.79
C VAL A 372 -28.99 -24.39 -64.99
N GLN A 373 -28.64 -24.16 -66.26
CA GLN A 373 -27.84 -23.00 -66.72
C GLN A 373 -28.77 -21.78 -66.72
N THR A 374 -28.33 -20.56 -66.43
CA THR A 374 -27.37 -19.74 -67.20
C THR A 374 -26.92 -18.57 -66.30
N ASP A 375 -25.61 -18.41 -66.06
CA ASP A 375 -24.71 -17.41 -66.70
C ASP A 375 -24.92 -15.99 -66.16
N LEU A 376 -23.95 -15.16 -65.72
CA LEU A 376 -22.47 -15.07 -65.66
C LEU A 376 -22.24 -14.05 -64.49
N MET A 377 -21.16 -13.97 -63.71
CA MET A 377 -19.74 -14.06 -64.02
C MET A 377 -18.92 -14.03 -62.70
N GLN A 378 -17.98 -14.97 -62.58
CA GLN A 378 -16.68 -14.95 -61.88
C GLN A 378 -16.52 -14.45 -60.43
N THR A 379 -16.19 -15.42 -59.58
CA THR A 379 -15.41 -15.27 -58.33
C THR A 379 -13.94 -14.94 -58.63
N MET A 380 -13.33 -14.10 -57.80
CA MET A 380 -11.88 -14.01 -57.57
C MET A 380 -11.61 -13.28 -56.22
N PRO A 381 -10.43 -13.44 -55.60
CA PRO A 381 -10.30 -13.85 -54.20
C PRO A 381 -9.92 -12.73 -53.22
N VAL A 382 -10.06 -13.08 -51.93
CA VAL A 382 -9.52 -12.37 -50.76
C VAL A 382 -8.11 -11.86 -51.04
N SER A 383 -7.99 -10.54 -51.14
CA SER A 383 -6.72 -9.82 -51.17
C SER A 383 -6.72 -8.81 -50.01
N GLN A 384 -5.56 -8.73 -49.36
CA GLN A 384 -5.19 -7.85 -48.25
C GLN A 384 -5.81 -6.45 -48.36
N PRO A 385 -6.14 -5.74 -47.26
CA PRO A 385 -6.50 -4.34 -47.38
C PRO A 385 -5.26 -3.56 -47.79
N GLN A 386 -5.15 -3.35 -49.10
CA GLN A 386 -4.26 -2.40 -49.72
C GLN A 386 -4.61 -1.00 -49.27
N ASN A 387 -3.57 -0.18 -49.25
CA ASN A 387 -3.59 1.27 -49.17
C ASN A 387 -4.60 1.84 -50.21
N ILE A 388 -5.78 2.27 -49.75
CA ILE A 388 -6.75 3.01 -50.58
C ILE A 388 -6.67 4.47 -50.14
N GLY A 389 -6.31 5.33 -51.10
CA GLY A 389 -6.31 6.76 -50.92
C GLY A 389 -7.62 7.30 -50.38
N GLU A 390 -7.48 8.32 -49.52
CA GLU A 390 -8.51 9.18 -48.95
C GLU A 390 -9.79 9.29 -49.82
N ALA A 391 -10.93 8.86 -49.27
CA ALA A 391 -12.20 9.45 -49.64
C ALA A 391 -12.28 10.83 -48.95
N PRO A 392 -12.47 11.96 -49.66
CA PRO A 392 -12.60 13.26 -49.03
C PRO A 392 -14.01 13.41 -48.44
N GLY A 393 -14.11 13.86 -47.18
CA GLY A 393 -15.32 14.46 -46.63
C GLY A 393 -15.97 13.78 -45.44
N VAL A 394 -15.39 12.71 -44.86
CA VAL A 394 -15.95 12.05 -43.67
C VAL A 394 -15.17 12.48 -42.41
N PRO A 395 -15.80 13.22 -41.49
CA PRO A 395 -15.16 13.73 -40.30
C PRO A 395 -14.74 12.57 -39.39
N LYS A 396 -13.49 12.60 -38.93
CA LYS A 396 -12.89 11.54 -38.13
C LYS A 396 -11.91 12.10 -37.09
N LEU A 397 -11.77 11.37 -35.99
CA LEU A 397 -10.69 11.56 -35.01
C LEU A 397 -9.64 10.47 -35.19
N VAL A 398 -8.40 10.86 -35.43
CA VAL A 398 -7.26 9.95 -35.61
C VAL A 398 -6.33 10.05 -34.41
N GLY A 399 -6.11 8.96 -33.69
CA GLY A 399 -5.22 8.91 -32.54
C GLY A 399 -3.77 9.19 -32.94
N VAL A 400 -3.19 10.28 -32.46
CA VAL A 400 -1.79 10.68 -32.72
C VAL A 400 -0.84 10.15 -31.64
N SER A 401 -1.29 10.13 -30.39
CA SER A 401 -0.49 9.66 -29.24
C SER A 401 -1.38 9.20 -28.10
N GLY A 402 -0.88 8.28 -27.26
CA GLY A 402 -1.61 7.72 -26.12
C GLY A 402 -2.12 6.30 -26.39
N PRO A 403 -2.91 5.71 -25.47
CA PRO A 403 -3.38 4.33 -25.57
C PRO A 403 -4.13 3.97 -26.86
N TYR A 404 -4.71 4.96 -27.54
CA TYR A 404 -5.44 4.77 -28.81
C TYR A 404 -4.70 5.38 -30.02
N ALA A 405 -3.38 5.55 -29.94
CA ALA A 405 -2.58 5.99 -31.09
C ALA A 405 -2.77 5.04 -32.28
N GLY A 406 -2.92 5.61 -33.48
CA GLY A 406 -3.18 4.89 -34.73
C GLY A 406 -4.63 4.50 -34.97
N GLN A 407 -5.52 4.59 -33.97
CA GLN A 407 -6.95 4.28 -34.17
C GLN A 407 -7.68 5.45 -34.83
N LYS A 408 -8.65 5.13 -35.69
CA LYS A 408 -9.49 6.11 -36.40
C LYS A 408 -10.94 5.91 -35.99
N TYR A 409 -11.60 7.00 -35.58
CA TYR A 409 -13.00 7.01 -35.21
C TYR A 409 -13.76 7.94 -36.13
N ILE A 410 -14.74 7.40 -36.85
CA ILE A 410 -15.65 8.20 -37.68
C ILE A 410 -16.60 8.95 -36.74
N LEU A 411 -16.84 10.22 -37.04
CA LEU A 411 -17.71 11.08 -36.25
C LEU A 411 -19.10 11.16 -36.87
N ASP A 412 -20.09 10.71 -36.10
CA ASP A 412 -21.51 10.94 -36.38
C ASP A 412 -22.02 12.17 -35.61
N ASN A 413 -23.11 12.78 -36.10
CA ASN A 413 -23.68 13.95 -35.43
C ASN A 413 -24.19 13.59 -34.03
N GLY A 414 -23.57 14.19 -33.00
CA GLY A 414 -23.96 14.01 -31.61
C GLY A 414 -23.29 12.81 -30.93
N ILE A 415 -22.26 12.23 -31.53
CA ILE A 415 -21.52 11.08 -31.00
C ILE A 415 -20.89 11.40 -29.63
N ALA A 416 -21.17 10.54 -28.66
CA ALA A 416 -20.57 10.62 -27.33
C ALA A 416 -19.21 9.91 -27.30
N ILE A 417 -18.26 10.52 -26.61
CA ILE A 417 -16.90 10.02 -26.36
C ILE A 417 -16.76 9.83 -24.86
N GLY A 418 -16.35 8.63 -24.43
CA GLY A 418 -16.22 8.35 -23.01
C GLY A 418 -15.69 6.96 -22.73
N ARG A 419 -15.49 6.64 -21.45
CA ARG A 419 -14.91 5.36 -21.03
C ARG A 419 -15.89 4.20 -21.07
N THR A 420 -17.20 4.46 -21.06
CA THR A 420 -18.20 3.39 -21.10
C THR A 420 -18.42 2.90 -22.53
N SER A 421 -18.81 1.62 -22.65
CA SER A 421 -19.25 1.04 -23.93
C SER A 421 -20.57 1.62 -24.43
N ALA A 422 -21.26 2.46 -23.65
CA ALA A 422 -22.46 3.17 -24.06
C ALA A 422 -22.15 4.42 -24.92
N CYS A 423 -20.88 4.85 -24.99
CA CYS A 423 -20.44 5.93 -25.86
C CYS A 423 -20.20 5.41 -27.28
N GLY A 424 -20.49 6.22 -28.31
CA GLY A 424 -20.19 5.86 -29.69
C GLY A 424 -18.68 5.72 -29.96
N ILE A 425 -17.86 6.46 -29.21
CA ILE A 425 -16.41 6.26 -29.12
C ILE A 425 -16.08 5.86 -27.68
N ALA A 426 -15.84 4.56 -27.48
CA ALA A 426 -15.55 3.98 -26.18
C ALA A 426 -14.04 3.87 -25.93
N LEU A 427 -13.51 4.72 -25.05
CA LEU A 427 -12.12 4.73 -24.62
C LEU A 427 -11.96 3.96 -23.28
N SER A 428 -12.33 2.67 -23.30
CA SER A 428 -12.48 1.83 -22.10
C SER A 428 -11.22 1.57 -21.26
N THR A 429 -10.05 1.51 -21.89
CA THR A 429 -8.76 1.23 -21.23
C THR A 429 -8.10 2.47 -20.60
N ASP A 430 -8.61 3.67 -20.87
CA ASP A 430 -8.03 4.91 -20.35
C ASP A 430 -8.83 5.43 -19.15
N ASN A 431 -8.30 5.17 -17.95
CA ASN A 431 -8.93 5.55 -16.68
C ASN A 431 -8.95 7.06 -16.43
N THR A 432 -8.28 7.86 -17.26
CA THR A 432 -8.36 9.32 -17.20
C THR A 432 -9.55 9.87 -18.02
N VAL A 433 -10.28 9.00 -18.73
CA VAL A 433 -11.49 9.36 -19.47
C VAL A 433 -12.73 9.14 -18.58
N SER A 434 -13.57 10.16 -18.42
CA SER A 434 -14.87 10.05 -17.75
C SER A 434 -15.85 9.15 -18.51
N ARG A 435 -16.86 8.61 -17.81
CA ARG A 435 -17.86 7.70 -18.39
C ARG A 435 -18.56 8.30 -19.61
N ASN A 436 -19.00 9.54 -19.50
CA ASN A 436 -19.39 10.42 -20.61
C ASN A 436 -18.46 11.62 -20.53
N HIS A 437 -17.49 11.72 -21.44
CA HIS A 437 -16.40 12.70 -21.33
C HIS A 437 -16.65 13.91 -22.20
N ALA A 438 -16.89 13.67 -23.49
CA ALA A 438 -17.14 14.71 -24.46
C ALA A 438 -18.21 14.25 -25.44
N ARG A 439 -18.80 15.20 -26.14
CA ARG A 439 -19.72 14.96 -27.24
C ARG A 439 -19.29 15.79 -28.43
N VAL A 440 -19.28 15.19 -29.61
CA VAL A 440 -19.00 15.89 -30.86
C VAL A 440 -20.29 15.96 -31.67
N ALA A 441 -20.66 17.14 -32.13
CA ALA A 441 -21.87 17.39 -32.89
C ALA A 441 -21.61 18.32 -34.07
N PHE A 442 -22.41 18.19 -35.12
CA PHE A 442 -22.39 19.09 -36.26
C PHE A 442 -23.53 20.09 -36.11
N GLU A 443 -23.18 21.35 -35.88
CA GLU A 443 -24.12 22.43 -35.55
C GLU A 443 -23.77 23.69 -36.37
N SER A 444 -24.78 24.32 -36.97
CA SER A 444 -24.61 25.55 -37.76
C SER A 444 -23.55 25.48 -38.88
N GLY A 445 -23.35 24.29 -39.46
CA GLY A 445 -22.36 24.06 -40.53
C GLY A 445 -20.94 23.76 -40.04
N GLU A 446 -20.71 23.66 -38.72
CA GLU A 446 -19.39 23.42 -38.14
C GLU A 446 -19.41 22.21 -37.18
N TRP A 447 -18.27 21.52 -37.06
CA TRP A 447 -18.10 20.49 -36.04
C TRP A 447 -17.71 21.13 -34.72
N VAL A 448 -18.44 20.78 -33.66
CA VAL A 448 -18.25 21.36 -32.32
C VAL A 448 -18.06 20.23 -31.32
N ILE A 449 -17.04 20.36 -30.48
CA ILE A 449 -16.85 19.49 -29.32
C ILE A 449 -17.31 20.17 -28.04
N TYR A 450 -18.03 19.40 -27.22
CA TYR A 450 -18.54 19.79 -25.92
C TYR A 450 -17.93 18.90 -24.85
N ASP A 451 -17.37 19.50 -23.80
CA ASP A 451 -17.01 18.76 -22.60
C ASP A 451 -18.29 18.46 -21.80
N SER A 452 -18.52 17.20 -21.45
CA SER A 452 -19.74 16.76 -20.75
C SER A 452 -19.61 16.82 -19.22
N GLY A 453 -18.80 17.76 -18.71
CA GLY A 453 -18.47 17.85 -17.28
C GLY A 453 -17.42 16.80 -16.88
N SER A 454 -16.44 16.56 -17.74
CA SER A 454 -15.43 15.53 -17.52
C SER A 454 -14.49 15.90 -16.37
N SER A 455 -13.97 14.89 -15.69
CA SER A 455 -13.14 15.06 -14.49
C SER A 455 -11.77 15.67 -14.80
N ASN A 456 -11.21 15.37 -15.97
CA ASN A 456 -9.88 15.85 -16.39
C ASN A 456 -9.96 16.96 -17.44
N GLY A 457 -11.15 17.24 -17.99
CA GLY A 457 -11.39 18.21 -19.05
C GLY A 457 -11.04 17.71 -20.44
N THR A 458 -11.69 18.31 -21.43
CA THR A 458 -11.37 18.20 -22.85
C THR A 458 -10.46 19.37 -23.25
N TYR A 459 -9.42 19.11 -24.06
CA TYR A 459 -8.51 20.16 -24.55
C TYR A 459 -8.48 20.16 -26.07
N VAL A 460 -8.44 21.34 -26.68
CA VAL A 460 -8.23 21.53 -28.12
C VAL A 460 -6.99 22.40 -28.30
N ASN A 461 -6.00 21.91 -29.04
CA ASN A 461 -4.70 22.54 -29.26
C ASN A 461 -4.00 22.96 -27.94
N GLY A 462 -4.13 22.13 -26.91
CA GLY A 462 -3.54 22.34 -25.59
C GLY A 462 -4.32 23.27 -24.66
N THR A 463 -5.41 23.88 -25.13
CA THR A 463 -6.28 24.75 -24.33
C THR A 463 -7.49 23.98 -23.83
N ARG A 464 -7.81 24.06 -22.54
CA ARG A 464 -8.99 23.40 -21.95
C ARG A 464 -10.26 24.10 -22.42
N VAL A 465 -11.25 23.34 -22.89
CA VAL A 465 -12.49 23.88 -23.45
C VAL A 465 -13.72 23.23 -22.81
N THR A 466 -14.79 24.00 -22.66
CA THR A 466 -16.14 23.48 -22.38
C THR A 466 -16.94 23.32 -23.67
N ARG A 467 -16.67 24.18 -24.66
CA ARG A 467 -17.17 24.14 -26.03
C ARG A 467 -16.09 24.67 -26.96
N SER A 468 -15.84 24.02 -28.10
CA SER A 468 -14.95 24.52 -29.15
C SER A 468 -15.40 24.06 -30.52
N VAL A 469 -15.32 24.96 -31.50
CA VAL A 469 -15.38 24.58 -32.92
C VAL A 469 -14.09 23.85 -33.28
N LEU A 470 -14.19 22.80 -34.10
CA LEU A 470 -13.07 21.99 -34.57
C LEU A 470 -12.76 22.33 -36.03
N SER A 471 -11.51 22.69 -36.29
CA SER A 471 -10.97 22.88 -37.64
C SER A 471 -10.12 21.67 -38.05
N PRO A 472 -10.13 21.26 -39.33
CA PRO A 472 -9.26 20.18 -39.80
C PRO A 472 -7.80 20.40 -39.39
N GLY A 473 -7.19 19.39 -38.78
CA GLY A 473 -5.84 19.42 -38.23
C GLY A 473 -5.76 19.64 -36.71
N ASP A 474 -6.84 20.08 -36.06
CA ASP A 474 -6.87 20.35 -34.61
C ASP A 474 -6.55 19.12 -33.78
N LEU A 475 -5.80 19.33 -32.69
CA LEU A 475 -5.47 18.30 -31.72
C LEU A 475 -6.42 18.32 -30.53
N VAL A 476 -7.31 17.34 -30.47
CA VAL A 476 -8.26 17.12 -29.38
C VAL A 476 -7.65 16.13 -28.37
N GLN A 477 -7.43 16.55 -27.14
CA GLN A 477 -6.99 15.69 -26.06
C GLN A 477 -8.17 15.31 -25.16
N ILE A 478 -8.38 14.00 -25.02
CA ILE A 478 -9.37 13.39 -24.13
C ILE A 478 -8.65 12.31 -23.32
N GLY A 479 -8.59 12.52 -22.01
CA GLY A 479 -7.77 11.69 -21.13
C GLY A 479 -6.29 11.73 -21.50
N GLY A 480 -5.67 10.56 -21.61
CA GLY A 480 -4.27 10.36 -21.98
C GLY A 480 -4.02 10.30 -23.49
N THR A 481 -5.07 10.44 -24.31
CA THR A 481 -4.97 10.33 -25.77
C THR A 481 -5.15 11.68 -26.46
N LYS A 482 -4.30 11.96 -27.45
CA LYS A 482 -4.45 13.09 -28.38
C LYS A 482 -4.94 12.56 -29.73
N PHE A 483 -6.03 13.13 -30.20
CA PHE A 483 -6.64 12.86 -31.49
C PHE A 483 -6.44 14.06 -32.42
N ARG A 484 -6.18 13.82 -33.70
CA ARG A 484 -6.24 14.82 -34.75
C ARG A 484 -7.61 14.77 -35.41
N PHE A 485 -8.26 15.90 -35.55
CA PHE A 485 -9.50 16.02 -36.31
C PHE A 485 -9.20 16.14 -37.80
N GLU A 486 -9.85 15.33 -38.63
CA GLU A 486 -9.70 15.29 -40.08
C GLU A 486 -11.10 15.22 -40.73
N ILE A 487 -11.29 15.80 -41.93
CA ILE A 487 -12.53 15.75 -42.72
C ILE A 487 -12.21 15.27 -44.14
#